data_AF-A0A7J3T0P7-F1
#
_entry.id   AF-A0A7J3T0P7-F1
#
_cell.length_a   1.000
_cell.length_b   1.000
_cell.length_c   1.000
_cell.angle_alpha   90.00
_cell.angle_beta   90.00
_cell.angle_gamma   90.00
#
_symmetry.space_group_name_H-M   'P 1'
#
loop_
_entity.id
_entity.type
_entity.pdbx_description
1 polymer ?
#
loop_
_entity_poly.entity_id
_entity_poly.type
_entity_poly.pdbx_seq_one_letter_code
_entity_poly.pdbx_strand_id
1 'polypeptide(L)'
;MPLDQKTILAAVKDAKEKSEKRKFNQSVELILKLHDIDMKSSEGKIQEVLELPHPLEKPNKICVIASGELAMKAKNVNVDRVIERSELETLGGKKQELRKIA
;
A
#
# COMPACT_ATOMS: atom_id res chain seq x y z
N MET A 1 -13.81 -4.67 23.28
CA MET A 1 -14.93 -3.98 22.62
C MET A 1 -14.44 -3.52 21.25
N PRO A 2 -15.24 -3.65 20.18
CA PRO A 2 -14.93 -2.98 18.93
C PRO A 2 -14.80 -1.47 19.17
N LEU A 3 -13.89 -0.81 18.47
CA LEU A 3 -13.68 0.64 18.58
C LEU A 3 -14.92 1.40 18.08
N ASP A 4 -15.51 2.24 18.92
CA ASP A 4 -16.65 3.07 18.54
C ASP A 4 -16.24 4.16 17.54
N GLN A 5 -17.08 4.38 16.52
CA GLN A 5 -16.81 5.39 15.48
C GLN A 5 -16.61 6.80 16.05
N LYS A 6 -17.31 7.14 17.15
CA LYS A 6 -17.16 8.43 17.83
C LYS A 6 -15.76 8.62 18.41
N THR A 7 -15.20 7.55 19.00
CA THR A 7 -13.85 7.55 19.58
C THR A 7 -12.79 7.72 18.50
N ILE A 8 -12.96 7.02 17.36
CA ILE A 8 -12.06 7.15 16.20
C ILE A 8 -12.11 8.58 15.64
N LEU A 9 -13.30 9.15 15.46
CA LEU A 9 -13.44 10.53 14.95
C LEU A 9 -12.79 11.57 15.86
N ALA A 10 -12.94 11.42 17.18
CA ALA A 10 -12.29 12.30 18.15
C ALA A 10 -10.77 12.19 18.09
N ALA A 11 -10.22 10.97 18.04
CA ALA A 11 -8.78 10.74 17.95
C ALA A 11 -8.18 11.28 16.64
N VAL A 12 -8.87 11.10 15.50
CA VAL A 12 -8.41 11.63 14.20
C VAL A 12 -8.41 13.17 14.20
N LYS A 13 -9.42 13.79 14.82
CA LYS A 13 -9.48 15.25 14.94
C LYS A 13 -8.33 15.78 15.80
N ASP A 14 -8.13 15.18 16.97
CA ASP A 14 -7.04 15.54 17.88
C ASP A 14 -5.65 15.38 17.23
N ALA A 15 -5.44 14.28 16.50
CA ALA A 15 -4.21 14.05 15.74
C ALA A 15 -3.95 15.12 14.67
N LYS A 16 -5.00 15.56 13.95
CA LYS A 16 -4.89 16.63 12.94
C LYS A 16 -4.61 18.00 13.57
N GLU A 17 -5.23 18.31 14.70
CA GLU A 17 -5.05 19.59 15.41
C GLU A 17 -3.67 19.72 16.06
N LYS A 18 -3.15 18.62 16.61
CA LYS A 18 -1.81 18.56 17.23
C LYS A 18 -0.68 18.45 16.20
N SER A 19 -0.99 18.09 14.95
CA SER A 19 0.02 17.97 13.89
C SER A 19 0.57 19.34 13.51
N GLU A 20 1.89 19.45 13.43
CA GLU A 20 2.54 20.64 12.90
C GLU A 20 2.32 20.76 11.38
N LYS A 21 2.11 21.99 10.91
CA LYS A 21 2.02 22.25 9.47
C LYS A 21 3.34 21.93 8.78
N ARG A 22 3.25 21.25 7.63
CA ARG A 22 4.36 20.93 6.73
C ARG A 22 4.03 21.43 5.32
N LYS A 23 5.05 21.60 4.49
CA LYS A 23 4.92 22.08 3.10
C LYS A 23 4.51 20.97 2.10
N PHE A 24 3.85 19.92 2.58
CA PHE A 24 3.39 18.79 1.77
C PHE A 24 2.12 18.18 2.39
N ASN A 25 1.31 17.49 1.59
CA ASN A 25 0.12 16.79 2.08
C ASN A 25 0.53 15.58 2.92
N GLN A 26 0.12 15.59 4.18
CA GLN A 26 0.44 14.52 5.14
C GLN A 26 -0.53 13.35 4.99
N SER A 27 -0.01 12.13 5.15
CA SER A 27 -0.82 10.92 5.31
C SER A 27 -1.15 10.68 6.80
N VAL A 28 -2.23 9.94 7.06
CA VAL A 28 -2.60 9.49 8.41
C VAL A 28 -2.32 8.00 8.52
N GLU A 29 -1.68 7.58 9.62
CA GLU A 29 -1.35 6.19 9.89
C GLU A 29 -2.22 5.62 11.03
N LEU A 30 -2.60 4.35 10.91
CA LEU A 30 -3.27 3.59 11.96
C LEU A 30 -2.29 2.59 12.56
N ILE A 31 -2.01 2.73 13.86
CA ILE A 31 -1.11 1.84 14.59
C ILE A 31 -1.94 1.04 15.58
N LEU A 32 -1.93 -0.29 15.44
CA LEU A 32 -2.64 -1.22 16.30
C LEU A 32 -1.62 -2.04 17.10
N LYS A 33 -1.75 -2.01 18.43
CA LYS A 33 -1.03 -2.93 19.31
C LYS A 33 -1.97 -4.06 19.69
N LEU A 34 -1.66 -5.25 19.21
CA LEU A 34 -2.45 -6.44 19.47
C LEU A 34 -1.86 -7.20 20.66
N HIS A 35 -2.73 -7.66 21.55
CA HIS A 35 -2.37 -8.49 22.70
C HIS A 35 -2.82 -9.93 22.44
N ASP A 36 -2.11 -10.89 23.02
CA ASP A 36 -2.45 -12.33 22.97
C ASP A 36 -2.47 -12.94 21.56
N ILE A 37 -1.59 -12.46 20.66
CA ILE A 37 -1.38 -13.05 19.34
C ILE A 37 -0.07 -13.83 19.30
N ASP A 38 -0.16 -15.13 18.97
CA ASP A 38 1.02 -15.93 18.67
C ASP A 38 1.44 -15.78 17.21
N MET A 39 2.44 -14.92 16.97
CA MET A 39 3.00 -14.68 15.63
C MET A 39 3.74 -15.89 15.04
N LYS A 40 4.01 -16.94 15.82
CA LYS A 40 4.62 -18.19 15.33
C LYS A 40 3.59 -19.08 14.64
N SER A 41 2.35 -19.05 15.11
CA SER A 41 1.25 -19.74 14.46
C SER A 41 0.92 -19.10 13.11
N SER A 42 0.45 -19.91 12.15
CA SER A 42 -0.06 -19.38 10.87
C SER A 42 -1.30 -18.51 11.06
N GLU A 43 -2.08 -18.77 12.11
CA GLU A 43 -3.32 -18.05 12.44
C GLU A 43 -3.06 -16.63 12.97
N GLY A 44 -1.93 -16.42 13.65
CA GLY A 44 -1.54 -15.09 14.15
C GLY A 44 -0.92 -14.16 13.09
N LYS A 45 -0.67 -14.65 11.87
CA LYS A 45 -0.13 -13.83 10.78
C LYS A 45 -1.24 -13.10 10.06
N ILE A 46 -1.22 -11.77 10.11
CA ILE A 46 -2.19 -10.91 9.41
C ILE A 46 -1.54 -10.45 8.10
N GLN A 47 -1.99 -10.98 6.97
CA GLN A 47 -1.57 -10.56 5.63
C GLN A 47 -2.81 -10.36 4.76
N GLU A 48 -3.50 -9.24 4.99
CA GLU A 48 -4.76 -8.92 4.32
C GLU A 48 -4.59 -7.80 3.31
N VAL A 49 -5.30 -7.92 2.19
CA VAL A 49 -5.45 -6.85 1.20
C VAL A 49 -6.81 -6.21 1.40
N LEU A 50 -6.80 -4.96 1.87
CA LEU A 50 -8.02 -4.20 2.16
C LEU A 50 -8.18 -3.06 1.16
N GLU A 51 -9.36 -2.98 0.56
CA GLU A 51 -9.75 -1.83 -0.25
C GLU A 51 -10.30 -0.72 0.65
N LEU A 52 -9.77 0.49 0.49
CA LEU A 52 -10.24 1.63 1.26
C LEU A 52 -11.58 2.13 0.69
N PRO A 53 -12.60 2.39 1.54
CA PRO A 53 -13.89 2.88 1.08
C PRO A 53 -13.81 4.29 0.48
N HIS A 54 -12.77 5.04 0.83
CA HIS A 54 -12.48 6.36 0.28
C HIS A 54 -11.09 6.35 -0.36
N PRO A 55 -10.98 6.75 -1.63
CA PRO A 55 -9.70 6.76 -2.33
C PRO A 55 -8.76 7.81 -1.73
N LEU A 56 -7.46 7.52 -1.77
CA LEU A 56 -6.41 8.45 -1.36
C LEU A 56 -6.17 9.50 -2.44
N GLU A 57 -5.80 10.72 -2.05
CA GLU A 57 -5.39 11.78 -2.99
C GLU A 57 -4.17 11.35 -3.83
N LYS A 58 -3.28 10.56 -3.23
CA LYS A 58 -2.14 9.96 -3.91
C LYS A 58 -2.44 8.47 -4.12
N PRO A 59 -2.68 8.03 -5.37
CA PRO A 59 -2.95 6.63 -5.64
C PRO A 59 -1.72 5.77 -5.35
N ASN A 60 -1.98 4.50 -5.04
CA ASN A 60 -0.91 3.50 -4.92
C ASN A 60 -0.23 3.34 -6.28
N LYS A 61 1.11 3.27 -6.25
CA LYS A 61 1.87 2.95 -7.45
C LYS A 61 1.68 1.47 -7.78
N ILE A 62 1.28 1.16 -9.00
CA ILE A 62 0.97 -0.21 -9.43
C ILE A 62 1.93 -0.62 -10.54
N CYS A 63 2.59 -1.76 -10.33
CA CYS A 63 3.41 -2.42 -11.34
C CYS A 63 2.75 -3.72 -11.75
N VAL A 64 2.51 -3.91 -13.05
CA VAL A 64 1.90 -5.12 -13.61
C VAL A 64 2.95 -5.89 -14.39
N ILE A 65 3.08 -7.19 -14.13
CA ILE A 65 3.94 -8.08 -14.91
C ILE A 65 3.04 -8.89 -15.86
N ALA A 66 3.04 -8.55 -17.14
CA ALA A 66 2.15 -9.16 -18.13
C ALA A 66 2.72 -9.07 -19.56
N SER A 67 2.21 -9.89 -20.47
CA SER A 67 2.55 -9.87 -21.90
C SER A 67 1.30 -9.88 -22.78
N GLY A 68 1.47 -9.56 -24.06
CA GLY A 68 0.39 -9.59 -25.06
C GLY A 68 -0.78 -8.65 -24.73
N GLU A 69 -2.00 -9.16 -24.83
CA GLU A 69 -3.23 -8.39 -24.64
C GLU A 69 -3.34 -7.79 -23.22
N LEU A 70 -2.89 -8.52 -22.19
CA LEU A 70 -2.91 -8.04 -20.81
C LEU A 70 -1.98 -6.85 -20.60
N ALA A 71 -0.81 -6.85 -21.25
CA ALA A 71 0.11 -5.71 -21.21
C ALA A 71 -0.49 -4.48 -21.90
N MET A 72 -1.23 -4.67 -23.01
CA MET A 72 -1.94 -3.56 -23.67
C MET A 72 -3.06 -3.00 -22.79
N LYS A 73 -3.88 -3.86 -22.19
CA LYS A 73 -4.93 -3.46 -21.24
C LYS A 73 -4.36 -2.70 -20.06
N ALA A 74 -3.24 -3.15 -19.49
CA ALA A 74 -2.54 -2.47 -18.42
C ALA A 74 -2.06 -1.07 -18.86
N LYS A 75 -1.36 -0.97 -20.00
CA LYS A 75 -0.94 0.33 -20.57
C LYS A 75 -2.12 1.28 -20.79
N ASN A 76 -3.28 0.77 -21.23
CA ASN A 76 -4.48 1.57 -21.46
C ASN A 76 -5.10 2.13 -20.17
N VAL A 77 -4.90 1.50 -19.02
CA VAL A 77 -5.42 1.95 -17.72
C VAL A 77 -4.41 2.86 -17.00
N ASN A 78 -3.32 3.26 -17.67
CA ASN A 78 -2.27 4.15 -17.14
C ASN A 78 -1.66 3.67 -15.80
N VAL A 79 -1.39 2.37 -15.66
CA VAL A 79 -0.58 1.88 -14.54
C VAL A 79 0.85 2.42 -14.61
N ASP A 80 1.46 2.66 -13.45
CA ASP A 80 2.78 3.29 -13.34
C ASP A 80 3.89 2.52 -14.05
N ARG A 81 3.79 1.19 -14.10
CA ARG A 81 4.77 0.35 -14.80
C ARG A 81 4.16 -0.95 -15.29
N VAL A 82 4.56 -1.37 -16.50
CA VAL A 82 4.30 -2.70 -17.04
C VAL A 82 5.64 -3.35 -17.36
N ILE A 83 5.91 -4.53 -16.78
CA ILE A 83 7.13 -5.30 -17.00
C ILE A 83 6.78 -6.52 -17.83
N GLU A 84 7.42 -6.65 -18.99
CA GLU A 84 7.27 -7.81 -19.86
C GLU A 84 8.28 -8.91 -19.51
N ARG A 85 8.06 -10.14 -19.99
CA ARG A 85 8.90 -11.30 -19.65
C ARG A 85 10.38 -11.09 -19.96
N SER A 86 10.68 -10.48 -21.12
CA SER A 86 12.05 -10.15 -21.53
C SER A 86 12.72 -9.18 -20.56
N GLU A 87 12.01 -8.13 -20.11
CA GLU A 87 12.51 -7.17 -19.12
C GLU A 87 12.73 -7.84 -17.76
N LEU A 88 11.81 -8.71 -17.33
CA LEU A 88 11.94 -9.47 -16.09
C LEU A 88 13.20 -10.36 -16.06
N GLU A 89 13.50 -11.05 -17.17
CA GLU A 89 14.69 -11.88 -17.29
C GLU A 89 15.98 -11.05 -17.19
N THR A 90 16.00 -9.83 -17.77
CA THR A 90 17.14 -8.91 -17.64
C THR A 90 17.29 -8.32 -16.24
N LEU A 91 16.18 -8.14 -15.52
CA LEU A 91 16.17 -7.62 -14.14
C LEU A 91 16.70 -8.64 -13.13
N GLY A 92 16.54 -9.94 -13.40
CA GLY A 92 16.99 -11.02 -12.50
C GLY A 92 18.48 -10.98 -12.15
N GLY A 93 19.33 -10.46 -13.04
CA GLY A 93 20.76 -10.28 -12.80
C GLY A 93 21.14 -8.96 -12.11
N LYS A 94 20.23 -7.99 -12.04
CA LYS A 94 20.51 -6.60 -11.65
C LYS A 94 19.83 -6.22 -10.34
N LYS A 95 20.46 -6.62 -9.23
CA LYS A 95 19.98 -6.36 -7.85
C LYS A 95 19.70 -4.89 -7.54
N GLN A 96 20.45 -3.95 -8.12
CA GLN A 96 20.24 -2.51 -7.90
C GLN A 96 18.96 -2.00 -8.58
N GLU A 97 18.68 -2.47 -9.81
CA GLU A 97 17.47 -2.09 -10.54
C GLU A 97 16.22 -2.70 -9.89
N LEU A 98 16.29 -3.95 -9.44
CA LEU A 98 15.19 -4.60 -8.70
C LEU A 98 14.80 -3.84 -7.42
N ARG A 99 15.78 -3.34 -6.65
CA ARG A 99 15.53 -2.56 -5.43
C ARG A 99 14.92 -1.17 -5.67
N LYS A 100 14.97 -0.66 -6.91
CA LYS A 100 14.30 0.60 -7.27
C LYS A 100 12.84 0.38 -7.67
N ILE A 101 12.47 -0.87 -7.99
CA ILE A 101 11.12 -1.27 -8.41
C ILE A 101 10.30 -1.71 -7.20
N ALA A 102 10.94 -2.43 -6.27
CA ALA A 102 10.39 -2.77 -4.95
C ALA A 102 10.35 -1.54 -4.04
#